data_AF-R0CLJ0-F1
#
_entry.id   AF-R0CLJ0-F1
#
_cell.length_a   1.000
_cell.length_b   1.000
_cell.length_c   1.000
_cell.angle_alpha   90.00
_cell.angle_beta   90.00
_cell.angle_gamma   90.00
#
_symmetry.space_group_name_H-M   'P 1'
#
loop_
_entity.id
_entity.type
_entity.pdbx_description
1 polymer ?
#
loop_
_entity_poly.entity_id
_entity_poly.type
_entity_poly.pdbx_seq_one_letter_code
_entity_poly.pdbx_strand_id
1 'polypeptide(L)' 'MSGWPEALRLAARLGLSPEVFWRLSLVEWRALTAPPPAPALSRASLFALIDRYPDEEPKP' A
#
# COMPACT_ATOMS: atom_id res chain seq x y z
N MET A 1 4.80 -13.36 0.75
CA MET A 1 6.00 -13.86 1.46
C MET A 1 7.01 -12.72 1.53
N SER A 2 7.46 -12.42 2.76
CA SER A 2 8.48 -11.43 3.20
C SER A 2 8.71 -10.18 2.34
N GLY A 3 7.98 -9.09 2.58
CA GLY A 3 8.28 -7.75 2.03
C GLY A 3 9.44 -7.01 2.73
N TRP A 4 10.19 -7.70 3.58
CA TRP A 4 11.27 -7.12 4.38
C TRP A 4 12.51 -6.72 3.58
N PRO A 5 12.98 -7.49 2.58
CA PRO A 5 14.09 -7.06 1.73
C PRO A 5 13.80 -5.75 0.99
N GLU A 6 12.58 -5.60 0.45
CA GLU A 6 12.12 -4.40 -0.22
C GLU A 6 12.02 -3.21 0.75
N ALA A 7 11.51 -3.43 1.96
CA ALA A 7 11.47 -2.41 3.00
C ALA A 7 12.88 -1.93 3.38
N LEU A 8 13.85 -2.84 3.53
CA LEU A 8 15.23 -2.50 3.86
C LEU A 8 15.91 -1.72 2.71
N ARG A 9 15.67 -2.11 1.45
CA ARG A 9 16.14 -1.36 0.28
C ARG A 9 15.53 0.05 0.21
N LEU A 10 14.25 0.19 0.55
CA LEU A 10 13.60 1.50 0.63
C LEU A 10 14.18 2.36 1.75
N ALA A 11 14.43 1.77 2.93
CA ALA A 11 15.06 2.47 4.04
C ALA A 11 16.45 3.01 3.66
N ALA A 12 17.27 2.20 2.96
CA ALA A 12 18.56 2.65 2.43
C ALA A 12 18.43 3.83 1.45
N ARG A 13 17.40 3.83 0.59
CA ARG A 13 17.10 4.95 -0.32
C ARG A 13 16.63 6.21 0.41
N LEU A 14 16.03 6.06 1.59
CA LEU A 14 15.65 7.15 2.48
C LEU A 14 16.82 7.64 3.37
N GLY A 15 18.02 7.03 3.24
CA GLY A 15 19.21 7.39 4.02
C GLY A 15 19.25 6.79 5.43
N LEU A 16 18.38 5.82 5.73
CA LEU A 16 18.38 5.12 7.01
C LEU A 16 19.42 4.01 7.01
N SER A 17 20.23 3.93 8.07
CA SER A 17 21.10 2.77 8.28
C SER A 17 20.26 1.53 8.65
N PRO A 18 20.75 0.31 8.40
CA PRO A 18 20.04 -0.91 8.78
C PRO A 18 19.68 -0.97 10.27
N GLU A 19 20.56 -0.49 11.15
CA GLU A 19 20.33 -0.46 12.59
C GLU A 19 19.17 0.47 12.97
N VAL A 20 19.09 1.66 12.36
CA VAL A 20 17.97 2.59 12.57
C VAL A 20 16.67 1.96 12.07
N PHE A 21 16.68 1.33 10.90
CA PHE A 21 15.51 0.64 10.37
C PHE A 21 14.95 -0.41 11.34
N TRP A 22 15.81 -1.27 11.91
CA TRP A 22 15.37 -2.31 12.85
C TRP A 22 14.87 -1.77 14.20
N ARG A 23 15.24 -0.53 14.55
CA ARG A 23 14.73 0.15 15.75
C ARG A 23 13.38 0.84 15.53
N LEU A 24 12.99 1.11 14.29
CA LEU A 24 11.71 1.75 13.99
C LEU A 24 10.54 0.85 14.40
N SER A 25 9.54 1.47 15.01
CA SER A 25 8.23 0.84 15.14
C SER A 25 7.54 0.74 13.77
N LEU A 26 6.56 -0.16 13.67
CA LEU A 26 5.75 -0.31 12.45
C LEU A 26 4.97 0.97 12.13
N VAL A 27 4.59 1.77 13.15
CA VAL A 27 3.88 3.03 12.97
C VAL A 27 4.80 4.07 12.34
N GLU A 28 6.02 4.22 12.83
CA GLU A 28 7.00 5.15 12.26
C GLU A 28 7.39 4.75 10.83
N TRP A 29 7.61 3.45 10.60
CA TRP A 29 7.88 2.96 9.25
C TRP A 29 6.73 3.27 8.28
N ARG A 30 5.48 3.07 8.71
CA ARG A 30 4.30 3.46 7.91
C ARG A 30 4.22 4.97 7.70
N ALA A 31 4.55 5.79 8.69
CA ALA A 31 4.55 7.25 8.52
C ALA A 31 5.56 7.71 7.45
N LEU A 32 6.72 7.04 7.34
CA LEU A 32 7.75 7.35 6.35
C LEU A 32 7.43 6.85 4.94
N THR A 33 6.62 5.80 4.81
CA THR A 33 6.46 5.06 3.54
C THR A 33 5.04 4.99 3.04
N ALA A 34 4.07 5.43 3.83
CA ALA A 34 2.68 5.48 3.40
C ALA A 34 2.59 6.30 2.12
N PRO A 35 1.87 5.81 1.10
CA PRO A 35 1.56 6.64 -0.04
C PRO A 35 0.83 7.90 0.46
N PRO A 36 0.98 9.03 -0.25
CA PRO A 36 0.20 10.22 0.07
C PRO A 36 -1.28 9.83 0.13
N PRO A 37 -2.05 10.46 1.04
CA PRO A 37 -3.46 10.11 1.21
C PRO A 37 -4.16 10.19 -0.14
N ALA A 38 -4.56 9.03 -0.65
CA ALA A 38 -5.37 8.96 -1.85
C ALA A 38 -6.78 9.42 -1.48
N PRO A 39 -7.48 10.15 -2.35
CA PRO A 39 -8.88 10.44 -2.14
C PRO A 39 -9.63 9.12 -1.96
N ALA A 40 -10.38 9.01 -0.87
CA ALA A 40 -11.22 7.84 -0.64
C ALA A 40 -12.17 7.65 -1.82
N LEU A 41 -12.33 6.42 -2.29
CA LEU A 41 -13.24 6.10 -3.39
C LEU A 41 -14.65 6.53 -2.99
N SER A 42 -15.23 7.48 -3.74
CA SER A 42 -16.60 7.91 -3.48
C SER A 42 -17.58 6.78 -3.81
N ARG A 43 -18.78 6.84 -3.19
CA ARG A 43 -19.88 5.92 -3.51
C ARG A 43 -20.19 5.91 -5.02
N ALA A 44 -20.18 7.08 -5.66
CA ALA A 44 -20.43 7.24 -7.08
C ALA A 44 -19.34 6.59 -7.94
N SER A 45 -18.07 6.76 -7.55
CA SER A 45 -16.93 6.15 -8.24
C SER A 45 -16.94 4.63 -8.10
N LEU A 46 -17.38 4.10 -6.96
CA LEU A 46 -17.59 2.66 -6.79
C LEU A 46 -18.67 2.12 -7.73
N PHE A 47 -19.82 2.81 -7.84
CA PHE A 47 -20.87 2.40 -8.78
C PHE A 47 -20.41 2.42 -10.23
N ALA A 48 -19.65 3.45 -10.63
CA ALA A 48 -19.07 3.51 -11.97
C ALA A 48 -18.12 2.32 -12.26
N LEU A 49 -17.42 1.81 -11.24
CA LEU A 49 -16.59 0.60 -11.39
C LEU A 49 -17.44 -0.67 -11.53
N ILE A 50 -18.51 -0.79 -10.75
CA ILE A 50 -19.45 -1.93 -10.85
C ILE A 50 -20.06 -1.99 -12.25
N ASP A 51 -20.55 -0.86 -12.77
CA ASP A 51 -21.14 -0.80 -14.11
C ASP A 51 -20.12 -1.11 -15.20
N ARG A 52 -18.86 -0.70 -15.01
CA ARG A 52 -17.77 -0.93 -15.97
C ARG A 52 -17.25 -2.37 -15.97
N TYR A 53 -17.30 -3.04 -14.83
CA TYR A 53 -16.78 -4.39 -14.63
C TYR A 53 -17.86 -5.26 -13.97
N PRO A 54 -18.94 -5.61 -14.69
CA PRO A 54 -19.99 -6.44 -14.15
C PRO A 54 -19.46 -7.85 -13.88
N ASP A 55 -19.94 -8.49 -12.81
CA ASP A 55 -19.64 -9.89 -12.51
C ASP A 55 -20.18 -10.78 -13.65
N GLU A 56 -19.40 -11.78 -14.05
CA GLU A 56 -19.88 -12.78 -15.00
C GLU A 56 -20.80 -13.78 -14.29
N GLU A 57 -22.02 -13.98 -14.79
CA GLU A 57 -22.86 -15.07 -14.31
C GLU A 57 -22.20 -16.42 -14.68
N PRO A 58 -22.04 -17.35 -13.72
CA PRO A 58 -21.58 -18.68 -14.04
C PRO A 58 -22.58 -19.33 -14.99
N LYS A 59 -22.08 -19.79 -16.15
CA LYS A 59 -22.88 -20.47 -17.17
C LYS A 59 -23.53 -21.72 -16.56
N PRO A 60 -24.83 -21.98 -16.82
CA PRO A 60 -25.54 -23.12 -16.24
C PRO A 60 -24.95 -24.48 -16.62
#